data_AF-A0A7G8VY66-F1
#
_entry.id   AF-A0A7G8VY66-F1
#
_cell.length_a   1.000
_cell.length_b   1.000
_cell.length_c   1.000
_cell.angle_alpha   90.00
_cell.angle_beta   90.00
_cell.angle_gamma   90.00
#
_symmetry.space_group_name_H-M   'P 1'
#
loop_
_entity.id
_entity.type
_entity.pdbx_description
1 polymer ?
#
loop_
_entity_poly.entity_id
_entity_poly.type
_entity_poly.pdbx_seq_one_letter_code
_entity_poly.pdbx_strand_id
1 'polypeptide(L)'
;MNRQTLVDAQDAAGTLGTNGHALAYDLAGNRVSDVSAAGSDTYSYDAMERLSGSTHNGAAVDRRLYDGASRVIASGAVSGLTVDSTNPAVYGRTSQYDANGRLVHQNIFAGGVWKTAVDYNQYDAAGNLLGYLSADVGSLTMASTLNTLERAEGYRQKTSMTASHVVAGPGAGGAGQIGGVAYGYDANGALNFVGDAGQISQPTLRTHRFVNDANGNALYAYYANENTPGEQAFVQRQLIVNGEVLGRYGATADHSYDGTVFAQMGTFFKSDSEFSFGYQPIDGNYPAGSPGTYAVAGSRGNTMVRSAVDPHPGSHGSLLCAERPLRGTDAPPPIHRAADNEGPTKPPRSERDARVRASLPTPGSCDPSCTCACAHQAATPD
;
A
#
# COMPACT_ATOMS: atom_id res chain seq x y z
N MET A 1 -0.40 -33.24 -10.95
CA MET A 1 -0.34 -32.08 -10.04
C MET A 1 -1.51 -32.22 -9.10
N ASN A 2 -1.30 -32.35 -7.79
CA ASN A 2 -2.41 -32.54 -6.85
C ASN A 2 -3.02 -31.16 -6.58
N ARG A 3 -4.20 -30.90 -7.14
CA ARG A 3 -4.99 -29.69 -6.89
C ARG A 3 -6.14 -30.06 -5.96
N GLN A 4 -6.44 -29.17 -5.01
CA GLN A 4 -7.52 -29.37 -4.06
C GLN A 4 -8.86 -29.13 -4.76
N THR A 5 -9.60 -30.19 -5.08
CA THR A 5 -10.94 -30.11 -5.70
C THR A 5 -12.08 -30.01 -4.69
N LEU A 6 -11.76 -30.11 -3.39
CA LEU A 6 -12.73 -30.18 -2.31
C LEU A 6 -12.10 -29.62 -1.02
N VAL A 7 -12.84 -28.78 -0.31
CA VAL A 7 -12.47 -28.14 0.96
C VAL A 7 -13.61 -28.38 1.96
N ASP A 8 -13.28 -28.73 3.20
CA ASP A 8 -14.21 -28.82 4.34
C ASP A 8 -15.55 -29.53 4.04
N ALA A 9 -15.46 -30.62 3.27
CA ALA A 9 -16.60 -31.50 3.02
C ALA A 9 -17.07 -32.19 4.31
N GLN A 10 -18.38 -32.36 4.42
CA GLN A 10 -19.03 -32.95 5.59
C GLN A 10 -18.81 -34.48 5.67
N ASP A 11 -18.52 -35.13 4.54
CA ASP A 11 -18.28 -36.57 4.46
C ASP A 11 -17.22 -36.92 3.39
N ALA A 12 -16.82 -38.20 3.38
CA ALA A 12 -15.90 -38.76 2.39
C ALA A 12 -16.53 -38.98 1.00
N ALA A 13 -17.84 -38.75 0.83
CA ALA A 13 -18.52 -38.83 -0.46
C ALA A 13 -18.49 -37.50 -1.23
N GLY A 14 -18.11 -36.41 -0.55
CA GLY A 14 -17.99 -35.07 -1.14
C GLY A 14 -19.18 -34.16 -0.89
N THR A 15 -20.07 -34.50 0.04
CA THR A 15 -21.19 -33.62 0.43
C THR A 15 -20.64 -32.34 1.06
N LEU A 16 -21.06 -31.19 0.56
CA LEU A 16 -20.64 -29.90 1.10
C LEU A 16 -21.42 -29.56 2.38
N GLY A 17 -20.69 -29.28 3.46
CA GLY A 17 -21.27 -28.66 4.66
C GLY A 17 -21.41 -27.14 4.49
N THR A 18 -21.81 -26.43 5.56
CA THR A 18 -21.98 -24.96 5.55
C THR A 18 -20.73 -24.20 5.08
N ASN A 19 -19.54 -24.73 5.38
CA ASN A 19 -18.24 -24.16 5.00
C ASN A 19 -17.57 -24.96 3.87
N GLY A 20 -18.26 -25.94 3.27
CA GLY A 20 -17.68 -26.82 2.26
C GLY A 20 -17.62 -26.15 0.90
N HIS A 21 -16.50 -26.35 0.19
CA HIS A 21 -16.30 -25.86 -1.18
C HIS A 21 -15.91 -26.99 -2.14
N ALA A 22 -16.56 -27.07 -3.30
CA ALA A 22 -16.14 -27.89 -4.43
C ALA A 22 -15.49 -27.01 -5.50
N LEU A 23 -14.23 -27.31 -5.85
CA LEU A 23 -13.38 -26.49 -6.72
C LEU A 23 -13.09 -27.21 -8.04
N ALA A 24 -13.26 -26.52 -9.16
CA ALA A 24 -12.88 -27.01 -10.49
C ALA A 24 -11.78 -26.14 -11.11
N TYR A 25 -10.91 -26.76 -11.90
CA TYR A 25 -9.77 -26.11 -12.56
C TYR A 25 -9.72 -26.47 -14.03
N ASP A 26 -9.18 -25.57 -14.85
CA ASP A 26 -8.78 -25.88 -16.22
C ASP A 26 -7.44 -26.66 -16.28
N LEU A 27 -6.99 -26.94 -17.51
CA LEU A 27 -5.76 -27.70 -17.76
C LEU A 27 -4.52 -26.91 -17.31
N ALA A 28 -4.47 -25.60 -17.53
CA ALA A 28 -3.37 -24.73 -17.10
C ALA A 28 -3.25 -24.68 -15.57
N GLY A 29 -4.38 -24.62 -14.88
CA GLY A 29 -4.51 -24.63 -13.41
C GLY A 29 -5.23 -23.46 -12.81
N ASN A 30 -5.93 -22.67 -13.62
CA ASN A 30 -6.77 -21.62 -13.08
C ASN A 30 -8.08 -22.23 -12.57
N ARG A 31 -8.61 -21.71 -11.48
CA ARG A 31 -9.87 -22.16 -10.88
C ARG A 31 -11.01 -21.63 -11.74
N VAL A 32 -11.82 -22.51 -12.34
CA VAL A 32 -12.95 -22.14 -13.21
C VAL A 32 -14.30 -22.18 -12.49
N SER A 33 -14.39 -22.88 -11.35
CA SER A 33 -15.59 -22.95 -10.51
C SER A 33 -15.26 -23.09 -9.04
N ASP A 34 -16.08 -22.50 -8.18
CA ASP A 34 -16.10 -22.63 -6.73
C ASP A 34 -17.56 -22.73 -6.28
N VAL A 35 -17.98 -23.89 -5.77
CA VAL A 35 -19.37 -24.15 -5.35
C VAL A 35 -19.40 -24.36 -3.85
N SER A 36 -20.23 -23.60 -3.14
CA SER A 36 -20.41 -23.65 -1.69
C SER A 36 -21.88 -23.59 -1.30
N ALA A 37 -22.19 -23.71 -0.01
CA ALA A 37 -23.54 -23.48 0.51
C ALA A 37 -24.07 -22.05 0.28
N ALA A 38 -23.19 -21.07 0.05
CA ALA A 38 -23.56 -19.68 -0.24
C ALA A 38 -23.88 -19.43 -1.72
N GLY A 39 -23.45 -20.31 -2.63
CA GLY A 39 -23.64 -20.15 -4.07
C GLY A 39 -22.53 -20.77 -4.90
N SER A 40 -22.60 -20.53 -6.21
CA SER A 40 -21.62 -20.96 -7.20
C SER A 40 -20.94 -19.75 -7.84
N ASP A 41 -19.64 -19.62 -7.64
CA ASP A 41 -18.79 -18.69 -8.37
C ASP A 41 -18.16 -19.38 -9.58
N THR A 42 -18.19 -18.73 -10.74
CA THR A 42 -17.46 -19.19 -11.93
C THR A 42 -16.49 -18.13 -12.40
N TYR A 43 -15.39 -18.56 -13.03
CA TYR A 43 -14.31 -17.68 -13.47
C TYR A 43 -13.92 -17.98 -14.92
N SER A 44 -13.67 -16.94 -15.71
CA SER A 44 -13.16 -17.02 -17.07
C SER A 44 -11.80 -16.37 -17.19
N TYR A 45 -10.97 -16.88 -18.09
CA TYR A 45 -9.61 -16.42 -18.34
C TYR A 45 -9.45 -16.04 -19.82
N ASP A 46 -8.54 -15.10 -20.10
CA ASP A 46 -8.14 -14.78 -21.47
C ASP A 46 -7.02 -15.71 -21.97
N ALA A 47 -6.61 -15.55 -23.23
CA ALA A 47 -5.55 -16.36 -23.85
C ALA A 47 -4.15 -16.14 -23.25
N MET A 48 -4.00 -15.30 -22.24
CA MET A 48 -2.78 -15.10 -21.44
C MET A 48 -2.94 -15.63 -20.00
N GLU A 49 -3.97 -16.44 -19.74
CA GLU A 49 -4.30 -17.01 -18.42
C GLU A 49 -4.61 -15.94 -17.35
N ARG A 50 -5.07 -14.74 -17.76
CA ARG A 50 -5.47 -13.66 -16.86
C ARG A 50 -6.99 -13.68 -16.67
N LEU A 51 -7.47 -13.48 -15.45
CA LEU A 51 -8.90 -13.46 -15.12
C LEU A 51 -9.64 -12.40 -15.97
N SER A 52 -10.48 -12.84 -16.90
CA SER A 52 -11.27 -11.99 -17.80
C SER A 52 -12.69 -11.72 -17.27
N GLY A 53 -13.17 -12.51 -16.31
CA GLY A 53 -14.43 -12.24 -15.61
C GLY A 53 -14.81 -13.28 -14.57
N SER A 54 -15.80 -12.95 -13.75
CA SER A 54 -16.42 -13.85 -12.78
C SER A 54 -17.93 -13.64 -12.69
N THR A 55 -18.64 -14.71 -12.31
CA THR A 55 -20.06 -14.65 -11.97
C THR A 55 -20.30 -15.28 -10.61
N HIS A 56 -21.28 -14.77 -9.87
CA HIS A 56 -21.82 -15.36 -8.65
C HIS A 56 -23.27 -15.76 -8.90
N ASN A 57 -23.61 -17.03 -8.71
CA ASN A 57 -24.91 -17.61 -9.03
C ASN A 57 -25.39 -17.27 -10.47
N GLY A 58 -24.45 -17.21 -11.41
CA GLY A 58 -24.69 -16.85 -12.82
C GLY A 58 -24.82 -15.35 -13.11
N ALA A 59 -24.92 -14.49 -12.09
CA ALA A 59 -24.89 -13.04 -12.25
C ALA A 59 -23.45 -12.53 -12.37
N ALA A 60 -23.15 -11.69 -13.37
CA ALA A 60 -21.80 -11.15 -13.54
C ALA A 60 -21.40 -10.23 -12.37
N VAL A 61 -20.25 -10.53 -11.75
CA VAL A 61 -19.68 -9.75 -10.63
C VAL A 61 -18.50 -8.90 -11.12
N ASP A 62 -17.63 -9.46 -11.94
CA ASP A 62 -16.47 -8.78 -12.50
C ASP A 62 -16.25 -9.19 -13.96
N ARG A 63 -15.76 -8.25 -14.77
CA ARG A 63 -15.30 -8.43 -16.14
C ARG A 63 -14.09 -7.54 -16.32
N ARG A 64 -12.97 -8.12 -16.76
CA ARG A 64 -11.69 -7.42 -16.85
C ARG A 64 -11.22 -7.33 -18.28
N LEU A 65 -10.81 -6.14 -18.66
CA LEU A 65 -10.12 -5.87 -19.91
C LEU A 65 -8.71 -5.41 -19.60
N TYR A 66 -7.78 -5.91 -20.39
CA TYR A 66 -6.36 -5.64 -20.27
C TYR A 66 -5.85 -4.97 -21.53
N ASP A 67 -4.88 -4.08 -21.40
CA ASP A 67 -4.08 -3.63 -22.54
C ASP A 67 -2.96 -4.64 -22.90
N GLY A 68 -2.20 -4.33 -23.95
CA GLY A 68 -1.05 -5.13 -24.38
C GLY A 68 0.10 -5.21 -23.38
N ALA A 69 0.10 -4.38 -22.32
CA ALA A 69 1.07 -4.40 -21.22
C ALA A 69 0.54 -5.15 -19.97
N SER A 70 -0.60 -5.85 -20.08
CA SER A 70 -1.27 -6.54 -18.98
C SER A 70 -1.76 -5.63 -17.84
N ARG A 71 -2.02 -4.35 -18.12
CA ARG A 71 -2.65 -3.42 -17.17
C ARG A 71 -4.17 -3.47 -17.34
N VAL A 72 -4.92 -3.44 -16.23
CA VAL A 72 -6.39 -3.48 -16.23
C VAL A 72 -6.95 -2.13 -16.67
N ILE A 73 -7.53 -2.07 -17.87
CA ILE A 73 -8.17 -0.87 -18.43
C ILE A 73 -9.67 -0.79 -18.14
N ALA A 74 -10.31 -1.92 -17.78
CA ALA A 74 -11.68 -1.94 -17.28
C ALA A 74 -11.88 -3.09 -16.26
N SER A 75 -12.71 -2.87 -15.23
CA SER A 75 -13.06 -3.85 -14.17
C SER A 75 -14.48 -3.59 -13.61
N GLY A 76 -15.08 -4.59 -12.94
CA GLY A 76 -16.49 -4.59 -12.53
C GLY A 76 -17.37 -5.18 -13.64
N ALA A 77 -18.71 -5.11 -13.56
CA ALA A 77 -19.57 -5.65 -14.62
C ALA A 77 -19.70 -4.69 -15.83
N VAL A 78 -18.55 -4.36 -16.43
CA VAL A 78 -18.42 -3.61 -17.68
C VAL A 78 -18.81 -4.43 -18.91
N SER A 79 -19.25 -3.75 -19.97
CA SER A 79 -19.45 -4.36 -21.28
C SER A 79 -18.55 -3.66 -22.30
N GLY A 80 -17.33 -4.16 -22.46
CA GLY A 80 -16.29 -3.46 -23.20
C GLY A 80 -15.73 -2.28 -22.41
N LEU A 81 -15.40 -1.18 -23.10
CA LEU A 81 -15.10 0.12 -22.48
C LEU A 81 -16.37 0.94 -22.20
N THR A 82 -17.55 0.37 -22.44
CA THR A 82 -18.86 1.01 -22.29
C THR A 82 -19.53 0.51 -21.01
N VAL A 83 -20.18 1.43 -20.29
CA VAL A 83 -20.97 1.10 -19.10
C VAL A 83 -22.24 0.37 -19.53
N ASP A 84 -22.53 -0.78 -18.93
CA ASP A 84 -23.84 -1.41 -19.05
C ASP A 84 -24.85 -0.62 -18.21
N SER A 85 -25.66 0.21 -18.87
CA SER A 85 -26.65 1.05 -18.20
C SER A 85 -27.91 0.30 -17.77
N THR A 86 -28.03 -1.00 -18.08
CA THR A 86 -29.23 -1.78 -17.78
C THR A 86 -29.22 -2.41 -16.38
N ASN A 87 -28.07 -2.44 -15.70
CA ASN A 87 -27.94 -3.07 -14.38
C ASN A 87 -27.67 -2.03 -13.27
N PRO A 88 -28.69 -1.62 -12.47
CA PRO A 88 -28.55 -0.60 -11.45
C PRO A 88 -27.69 -1.01 -10.23
N ALA A 89 -27.38 -2.30 -10.07
CA ALA A 89 -26.55 -2.81 -8.97
C ALA A 89 -25.05 -2.85 -9.28
N VAL A 90 -24.65 -2.54 -10.52
CA VAL A 90 -23.28 -2.73 -11.00
C VAL A 90 -22.38 -1.55 -10.66
N TYR A 91 -21.31 -1.85 -9.94
CA TYR A 91 -20.11 -1.01 -9.86
C TYR A 91 -19.11 -1.41 -10.93
N GLY A 92 -18.36 -0.45 -11.43
CA GLY A 92 -17.17 -0.72 -12.20
C GLY A 92 -16.28 0.51 -12.37
N ARG A 93 -15.17 0.29 -13.07
CA ARG A 93 -14.09 1.25 -13.24
C ARG A 93 -13.42 1.09 -14.60
N THR A 94 -13.05 2.21 -15.22
CA THR A 94 -12.11 2.24 -16.35
C THR A 94 -10.84 3.00 -15.97
N SER A 95 -9.69 2.55 -16.48
CA SER A 95 -8.36 3.10 -16.19
C SER A 95 -7.62 3.38 -17.49
N GLN A 96 -6.94 4.51 -17.56
CA GLN A 96 -6.03 4.88 -18.65
C GLN A 96 -4.63 5.10 -18.09
N TYR A 97 -3.61 4.74 -18.86
CA TYR A 97 -2.22 4.79 -18.44
C TYR A 97 -1.34 5.47 -19.49
N ASP A 98 -0.28 6.14 -19.06
CA ASP A 98 0.75 6.66 -19.96
C ASP A 98 1.70 5.57 -20.49
N ALA A 99 2.62 5.98 -21.36
CA ALA A 99 3.67 5.14 -21.92
C ALA A 99 4.67 4.60 -20.87
N ASN A 100 4.76 5.22 -19.69
CA ASN A 100 5.67 4.82 -18.61
C ASN A 100 5.03 3.85 -17.60
N GLY A 101 3.78 3.43 -17.80
CA GLY A 101 3.08 2.54 -16.87
C GLY A 101 2.14 3.25 -15.89
N ARG A 102 2.18 4.58 -15.79
CA ARG A 102 1.51 5.35 -14.73
C ARG A 102 0.03 5.58 -15.07
N LEU A 103 -0.85 5.44 -14.08
CA LEU A 103 -2.27 5.76 -14.23
C LEU A 103 -2.42 7.26 -14.48
N VAL A 104 -3.13 7.67 -15.53
CA VAL A 104 -3.34 9.10 -15.86
C VAL A 104 -4.80 9.54 -15.73
N HIS A 105 -5.74 8.60 -15.87
CA HIS A 105 -7.16 8.88 -15.75
C HIS A 105 -7.88 7.63 -15.24
N GLN A 106 -8.87 7.82 -14.38
CA GLN A 106 -9.73 6.76 -13.87
C GLN A 106 -11.16 7.26 -13.74
N ASN A 107 -12.12 6.47 -14.24
CA ASN A 107 -13.53 6.71 -13.99
C ASN A 107 -14.13 5.56 -13.20
N ILE A 108 -15.07 5.89 -12.32
CA ILE A 108 -15.89 4.98 -11.52
C ILE A 108 -17.36 5.23 -11.90
N PHE A 109 -18.11 4.15 -12.10
CA PHE A 109 -19.54 4.16 -12.39
C PHE A 109 -20.26 3.21 -11.45
N ALA A 110 -21.49 3.56 -11.11
CA ALA A 110 -22.37 2.73 -10.32
C ALA A 110 -23.80 2.87 -10.84
N GLY A 111 -24.46 1.74 -11.08
CA GLY A 111 -25.83 1.67 -11.58
C GLY A 111 -26.03 2.35 -12.93
N GLY A 112 -25.12 2.09 -13.87
CA GLY A 112 -25.22 2.59 -15.25
C GLY A 112 -24.78 4.04 -15.48
N VAL A 113 -24.36 4.77 -14.44
CA VAL A 113 -24.03 6.20 -14.50
C VAL A 113 -22.63 6.46 -13.92
N TRP A 114 -21.88 7.37 -14.53
CA TRP A 114 -20.63 7.91 -13.97
C TRP A 114 -20.87 8.49 -12.57
N LYS A 115 -19.99 8.14 -11.63
CA LYS A 115 -20.00 8.64 -10.25
C LYS A 115 -18.81 9.54 -9.98
N THR A 116 -17.61 9.09 -10.35
CA THR A 116 -16.38 9.82 -10.07
C THR A 116 -15.42 9.70 -11.24
N ALA A 117 -14.79 10.81 -11.62
CA ALA A 117 -13.63 10.85 -12.51
C ALA A 117 -12.42 11.33 -11.73
N VAL A 118 -11.21 10.82 -12.03
CA VAL A 118 -9.96 11.25 -11.42
C VAL A 118 -8.85 11.36 -12.47
N ASP A 119 -8.29 12.55 -12.63
CA ASP A 119 -7.16 12.86 -13.51
C ASP A 119 -5.85 12.92 -12.70
N TYR A 120 -4.93 12.02 -13.02
CA TYR A 120 -3.60 11.89 -12.40
C TYR A 120 -2.54 12.46 -13.36
N ASN A 121 -2.57 13.77 -13.59
CA ASN A 121 -1.74 14.41 -14.62
C ASN A 121 -0.45 15.09 -14.09
N GLN A 122 -0.24 15.14 -12.77
CA GLN A 122 0.93 15.79 -12.17
C GLN A 122 1.89 14.74 -11.59
N TYR A 123 2.74 14.18 -12.45
CA TYR A 123 3.84 13.31 -12.03
C TYR A 123 5.18 14.02 -12.15
N ASP A 124 6.08 13.81 -11.20
CA ASP A 124 7.49 14.20 -11.34
C ASP A 124 8.27 13.24 -12.27
N ALA A 125 9.54 13.56 -12.51
CA ALA A 125 10.43 12.75 -13.35
C ALA A 125 10.83 11.40 -12.72
N ALA A 126 10.63 11.21 -11.41
CA ALA A 126 10.83 9.94 -10.72
C ALA A 126 9.55 9.07 -10.66
N GLY A 127 8.41 9.61 -11.13
CA GLY A 127 7.12 8.91 -11.12
C GLY A 127 6.26 9.15 -9.89
N ASN A 128 6.63 10.10 -9.01
CA ASN A 128 5.82 10.46 -7.85
C ASN A 128 4.63 11.33 -8.26
N LEU A 129 3.44 11.05 -7.71
CA LEU A 129 2.22 11.81 -7.97
C LEU A 129 2.19 13.10 -7.11
N LEU A 130 2.52 14.23 -7.74
CA LEU A 130 2.47 15.57 -7.15
C LEU A 130 1.06 16.16 -7.05
N GLY A 131 0.08 15.58 -7.75
CA GLY A 131 -1.29 16.07 -7.66
C GLY A 131 -2.25 15.39 -8.63
N TYR A 132 -3.54 15.48 -8.32
CA TYR A 132 -4.63 14.93 -9.10
C TYR A 132 -5.91 15.76 -8.93
N LEU A 133 -6.79 15.71 -9.92
CA LEU A 133 -8.11 16.32 -9.89
C LEU A 133 -9.17 15.22 -9.83
N SER A 134 -10.11 15.29 -8.89
CA SER A 134 -11.30 14.45 -8.91
C SER A 134 -12.57 15.27 -9.15
N ALA A 135 -13.54 14.65 -9.81
CA ALA A 135 -14.87 15.19 -10.02
C ALA A 135 -15.90 14.15 -9.61
N ASP A 136 -16.79 14.48 -8.68
CA ASP A 136 -17.90 13.66 -8.25
C ASP A 136 -19.21 14.18 -8.85
N VAL A 137 -19.90 13.31 -9.60
CA VAL A 137 -21.10 13.63 -10.37
C VAL A 137 -22.35 13.65 -9.49
N GLY A 138 -22.36 12.92 -8.37
CA GLY A 138 -23.51 12.87 -7.45
C GLY A 138 -23.63 14.13 -6.60
N SER A 139 -22.49 14.69 -6.19
CA SER A 139 -22.37 15.92 -5.41
C SER A 139 -22.00 17.15 -6.23
N LEU A 140 -21.83 17.00 -7.55
CA LEU A 140 -21.38 18.05 -8.50
C LEU A 140 -20.16 18.81 -7.97
N THR A 141 -19.22 18.08 -7.36
CA THR A 141 -18.07 18.64 -6.64
C THR A 141 -16.77 18.30 -7.37
N MET A 142 -15.92 19.30 -7.57
CA MET A 142 -14.56 19.10 -8.07
C MET A 142 -13.55 19.37 -6.96
N ALA A 143 -12.57 18.48 -6.80
CA ALA A 143 -11.52 18.56 -5.81
C ALA A 143 -10.14 18.42 -6.44
N SER A 144 -9.26 19.40 -6.21
CA SER A 144 -7.86 19.36 -6.62
C SER A 144 -6.99 19.02 -5.42
N THR A 145 -6.24 17.92 -5.50
CA THR A 145 -5.27 17.52 -4.49
C THR A 145 -3.86 17.79 -4.97
N LEU A 146 -3.06 18.45 -4.13
CA LEU A 146 -1.63 18.68 -4.32
C LEU A 146 -0.84 17.94 -3.24
N ASN A 147 0.15 17.16 -3.66
CA ASN A 147 1.06 16.42 -2.80
C ASN A 147 2.46 17.03 -2.88
N THR A 148 3.12 17.20 -1.74
CA THR A 148 4.58 17.41 -1.70
C THR A 148 5.25 16.15 -1.16
N LEU A 149 6.46 15.88 -1.62
CA LEU A 149 7.27 14.76 -1.15
C LEU A 149 8.63 15.24 -0.67
N GLU A 150 9.19 14.54 0.32
CA GLU A 150 10.56 14.74 0.76
C GLU A 150 11.38 13.45 0.70
N ARG A 151 12.71 13.59 0.75
CA ARG A 151 13.63 12.47 0.64
C ARG A 151 13.87 11.84 2.01
N ALA A 152 13.29 10.66 2.23
CA ALA A 152 13.36 9.87 3.45
C ALA A 152 13.35 8.38 3.06
N GLU A 153 14.53 7.76 2.95
CA GLU A 153 14.72 6.38 2.41
C GLU A 153 14.07 6.14 1.03
N GLY A 154 14.07 7.17 0.18
CA GLY A 154 13.28 7.21 -1.05
C GLY A 154 12.54 8.54 -1.13
N TYR A 155 11.34 8.55 -1.70
CA TYR A 155 10.41 9.68 -1.63
C TYR A 155 9.24 9.30 -0.72
N ARG A 156 8.94 10.13 0.28
CA ARG A 156 7.77 9.98 1.15
C ARG A 156 6.91 11.23 1.10
N GLN A 157 5.60 11.07 1.24
CA GLN A 157 4.64 12.17 1.17
C GLN A 157 4.79 13.09 2.39
N LYS A 158 5.14 14.35 2.18
CA LYS A 158 5.30 15.37 3.22
C LYS A 158 3.99 16.12 3.48
N THR A 159 3.25 16.46 2.43
CA THR A 159 1.90 17.03 2.55
C THR A 159 0.99 16.47 1.48
N SER A 160 -0.31 16.43 1.76
CA SER A 160 -1.39 16.31 0.78
C SER A 160 -2.45 17.32 1.13
N MET A 161 -2.79 18.22 0.20
CA MET A 161 -3.74 19.32 0.38
C MET A 161 -4.82 19.23 -0.68
N THR A 162 -6.09 19.16 -0.27
CA THR A 162 -7.23 19.07 -1.17
C THR A 162 -8.09 20.32 -1.05
N ALA A 163 -8.31 21.00 -2.16
CA ALA A 163 -9.27 22.09 -2.29
C ALA A 163 -10.48 21.60 -3.11
N SER A 164 -11.68 21.59 -2.50
CA SER A 164 -12.93 21.13 -3.12
C SER A 164 -13.97 22.24 -3.24
N HIS A 165 -14.79 22.20 -4.29
CA HIS A 165 -15.90 23.13 -4.48
C HIS A 165 -17.02 22.51 -5.32
N VAL A 166 -18.26 22.95 -5.07
CA VAL A 166 -19.41 22.62 -5.91
C VAL A 166 -19.34 23.45 -7.20
N VAL A 167 -19.45 22.80 -8.36
CA VAL A 167 -19.34 23.46 -9.68
C VAL A 167 -20.68 23.75 -10.35
N ALA A 168 -21.77 23.10 -9.92
CA ALA A 168 -23.11 23.31 -10.46
C ALA A 168 -24.20 23.06 -9.41
N GLY A 169 -25.34 23.75 -9.54
CA GLY A 169 -26.46 23.65 -8.60
C GLY A 169 -26.36 24.58 -7.38
N PRO A 170 -27.19 24.37 -6.33
CA PRO A 170 -27.15 25.18 -5.12
C PRO A 170 -25.77 25.10 -4.44
N GLY A 171 -25.14 26.25 -4.21
CA GLY A 171 -23.78 26.33 -3.67
C GLY A 171 -22.67 26.40 -4.73
N ALA A 172 -22.99 26.34 -6.02
CA ALA A 172 -22.03 26.56 -7.09
C ALA A 172 -21.38 27.95 -6.98
N GLY A 173 -20.05 28.01 -7.12
CA GLY A 173 -19.28 29.25 -6.95
C GLY A 173 -19.15 29.73 -5.49
N GLY A 174 -19.62 28.94 -4.51
CA GLY A 174 -19.32 29.17 -3.11
C GLY A 174 -17.83 29.02 -2.80
N ALA A 175 -17.40 29.55 -1.66
CA ALA A 175 -16.03 29.39 -1.19
C ALA A 175 -15.71 27.89 -1.00
N GLY A 176 -14.68 27.40 -1.69
CA GLY A 176 -14.27 26.01 -1.60
C GLY A 176 -13.76 25.64 -0.21
N GLN A 177 -13.93 24.37 0.16
CA GLN A 177 -13.33 23.81 1.36
C GLN A 177 -11.88 23.42 1.07
N ILE A 178 -10.97 23.72 2.01
CA ILE A 178 -9.58 23.29 1.93
C ILE A 178 -9.30 22.44 3.16
N GLY A 179 -8.83 21.21 2.92
CA GLY A 179 -8.36 20.29 3.94
C GLY A 179 -7.04 19.66 3.50
N GLY A 180 -6.45 18.83 4.35
CA GLY A 180 -5.24 18.11 4.00
C GLY A 180 -4.50 17.58 5.21
N VAL A 181 -3.47 16.78 4.97
CA VAL A 181 -2.66 16.11 5.99
C VAL A 181 -1.17 16.32 5.72
N ALA A 182 -0.41 16.56 6.77
CA ALA A 182 1.03 16.74 6.76
C ALA A 182 1.71 15.62 7.55
N TYR A 183 2.89 15.22 7.08
CA TYR A 183 3.73 14.19 7.66
C TYR A 183 5.14 14.72 7.86
N GLY A 184 5.84 14.17 8.84
CA GLY A 184 7.26 14.41 9.05
C GLY A 184 7.98 13.12 9.38
N TYR A 185 9.24 13.06 8.96
CA TYR A 185 10.09 11.90 9.14
C TYR A 185 11.35 12.28 9.93
N ASP A 186 11.90 11.33 10.68
CA ASP A 186 13.19 11.49 11.34
C ASP A 186 14.36 11.24 10.38
N ALA A 187 15.60 11.33 10.88
CA ALA A 187 16.81 11.18 10.06
C ALA A 187 16.97 9.76 9.46
N ASN A 188 16.30 8.76 10.02
CA ASN A 188 16.24 7.40 9.48
C ASN A 188 15.02 7.20 8.56
N GLY A 189 14.24 8.25 8.32
CA GLY A 189 13.04 8.22 7.50
C GLY A 189 11.79 7.65 8.19
N ALA A 190 11.85 7.26 9.47
CA ALA A 190 10.67 6.78 10.18
C ALA A 190 9.72 7.94 10.53
N LEU A 191 8.41 7.66 10.55
CA LEU A 191 7.36 8.67 10.75
C LEU A 191 7.45 9.24 12.18
N ASN A 192 7.61 10.55 12.33
CA ASN A 192 7.70 11.22 13.63
C ASN A 192 6.60 12.28 13.87
N PHE A 193 5.79 12.58 12.85
CA PHE A 193 4.79 13.64 12.89
C PHE A 193 3.62 13.36 11.93
N VAL A 194 2.39 13.63 12.38
CA VAL A 194 1.18 13.78 11.57
C VAL A 194 0.36 14.97 12.07
N GLY A 195 -0.15 15.80 11.16
CA GLY A 195 -1.06 16.92 11.44
C GLY A 195 -1.91 17.27 10.21
N ASP A 196 -2.72 18.35 10.27
CA ASP A 196 -3.45 18.81 9.07
C ASP A 196 -2.53 19.70 8.22
N ALA A 197 -2.52 19.55 6.90
CA ALA A 197 -1.69 20.40 6.02
C ALA A 197 -2.17 21.86 5.95
N GLY A 198 -3.44 22.13 6.28
CA GLY A 198 -3.95 23.49 6.44
C GLY A 198 -3.39 24.24 7.67
N GLN A 199 -2.80 23.52 8.63
CA GLN A 199 -2.26 24.09 9.88
C GLN A 199 -0.99 24.94 9.68
N ILE A 200 -0.36 24.92 8.49
CA ILE A 200 0.75 25.84 8.15
C ILE A 200 0.35 27.32 8.33
N SER A 201 -0.96 27.62 8.33
CA SER A 201 -1.53 28.95 8.62
C SER A 201 -2.22 29.09 9.99
N GLN A 202 -2.30 28.03 10.81
CA GLN A 202 -2.98 28.01 12.12
C GLN A 202 -2.23 27.15 13.17
N PRO A 203 -1.18 27.70 13.79
CA PRO A 203 -0.26 26.93 14.65
C PRO A 203 -0.76 26.72 16.10
N THR A 204 -2.07 26.83 16.33
CA THR A 204 -2.76 26.60 17.61
C THR A 204 -3.36 25.19 17.74
N LEU A 205 -3.29 24.39 16.68
CA LEU A 205 -3.88 23.06 16.62
C LEU A 205 -2.87 21.97 17.00
N ARG A 206 -3.40 20.85 17.52
CA ARG A 206 -2.58 19.74 18.05
C ARG A 206 -2.13 18.81 16.94
N THR A 207 -0.84 18.52 16.95
CA THR A 207 -0.17 17.58 16.04
C THR A 207 0.13 16.29 16.78
N HIS A 208 0.01 15.14 16.11
CA HIS A 208 0.35 13.83 16.68
C HIS A 208 1.81 13.51 16.34
N ARG A 209 2.62 13.25 17.37
CA ARG A 209 4.08 13.12 17.28
C ARG A 209 4.53 11.78 17.84
N PHE A 210 5.59 11.24 17.26
CA PHE A 210 6.17 9.96 17.63
C PHE A 210 7.66 10.13 17.92
N VAL A 211 8.16 9.40 18.91
CA VAL A 211 9.60 9.21 19.13
C VAL A 211 9.90 7.74 18.90
N ASN A 212 10.72 7.47 17.88
CA ASN A 212 11.04 6.13 17.42
C ASN A 212 12.36 5.65 18.01
N ASP A 213 12.56 4.32 18.04
CA ASP A 213 13.90 3.73 18.15
C ASP A 213 14.66 3.81 16.81
N ALA A 214 15.90 3.33 16.79
CA ALA A 214 16.72 3.32 15.58
C ALA A 214 16.18 2.45 14.44
N ASN A 215 15.23 1.54 14.71
CA ASN A 215 14.58 0.67 13.74
C ASN A 215 13.22 1.23 13.27
N GLY A 216 12.79 2.40 13.77
CA GLY A 216 11.51 3.02 13.43
C GLY A 216 10.33 2.58 14.31
N ASN A 217 10.54 1.82 15.39
CA ASN A 217 9.46 1.45 16.31
C ASN A 217 9.09 2.62 17.23
N ALA A 218 7.82 3.01 17.28
CA ALA A 218 7.36 4.12 18.12
C ALA A 218 7.42 3.78 19.62
N LEU A 219 8.44 4.29 20.31
CA LEU A 219 8.65 4.12 21.76
C LEU A 219 7.61 4.91 22.57
N TYR A 220 7.24 6.11 22.11
CA TYR A 220 6.09 6.84 22.62
C TYR A 220 5.50 7.78 21.58
N ALA A 221 4.19 7.99 21.69
CA ALA A 221 3.42 8.95 20.91
C ALA A 221 2.81 10.00 21.85
N TYR A 222 2.60 11.22 21.35
CA TYR A 222 2.02 12.32 22.11
C TYR A 222 1.39 13.36 21.20
N TYR A 223 0.50 14.16 21.76
CA TYR A 223 -0.06 15.34 21.09
C TYR A 223 0.63 16.60 21.60
N ALA A 224 1.03 17.50 20.70
CA ALA A 224 1.54 18.81 21.07
C ALA A 224 1.14 19.86 20.02
N ASN A 225 0.97 21.10 20.45
CA ASN A 225 0.79 22.22 19.52
C ASN A 225 2.10 22.45 18.75
N GLU A 226 2.01 22.89 17.50
CA GLU A 226 3.20 23.07 16.67
C GLU A 226 4.18 24.12 17.23
N ASN A 227 3.65 25.22 17.77
CA ASN A 227 4.44 26.28 18.41
C ASN A 227 5.08 25.87 19.75
N THR A 228 4.51 24.90 20.46
CA THR A 228 4.99 24.45 21.78
C THR A 228 5.21 22.93 21.79
N PRO A 229 6.15 22.40 20.98
CA PRO A 229 6.33 20.96 20.82
C PRO A 229 6.85 20.24 22.09
N GLY A 230 7.33 21.00 23.08
CA GLY A 230 7.67 20.51 24.42
C GLY A 230 6.47 20.39 25.38
N GLU A 231 5.33 21.01 25.06
CA GLU A 231 4.09 20.91 25.85
C GLU A 231 3.30 19.66 25.41
N GLN A 232 3.72 18.51 25.95
CA GLN A 232 3.14 17.22 25.60
C GLN A 232 1.81 16.97 26.32
N ALA A 233 0.81 16.50 25.58
CA ALA A 233 -0.48 16.03 26.07
C ALA A 233 -0.80 14.64 25.54
N PHE A 234 -1.67 13.90 26.23
CA PHE A 234 -2.12 12.56 25.85
C PHE A 234 -0.97 11.62 25.42
N VAL A 235 0.03 11.48 26.29
CA VAL A 235 1.21 10.65 26.03
C VAL A 235 0.87 9.17 26.16
N GLN A 236 1.10 8.40 25.08
CA GLN A 236 1.07 6.94 25.06
C GLN A 236 2.49 6.39 24.92
N ARG A 237 2.85 5.35 25.67
CA ARG A 237 4.17 4.69 25.61
C ARG A 237 4.02 3.23 25.21
N GLN A 238 5.04 2.69 24.54
CA GLN A 238 5.14 1.27 24.22
C GLN A 238 6.29 0.64 25.02
N LEU A 239 6.05 -0.55 25.57
CA LEU A 239 7.11 -1.42 26.09
C LEU A 239 7.56 -2.33 24.97
N ILE A 240 8.81 -2.18 24.53
CA ILE A 240 9.40 -2.98 23.46
C ILE A 240 10.55 -3.81 24.02
N VAL A 241 10.55 -5.12 23.76
CA VAL A 241 11.59 -6.06 24.19
C VAL A 241 12.00 -6.90 22.98
N ASN A 242 13.29 -6.92 22.65
CA ASN A 242 13.83 -7.64 21.49
C ASN A 242 13.16 -7.31 20.13
N GLY A 243 12.55 -6.12 20.01
CA GLY A 243 11.80 -5.69 18.82
C GLY A 243 10.30 -6.01 18.85
N GLU A 244 9.80 -6.70 19.88
CA GLU A 244 8.38 -7.02 20.06
C GLU A 244 7.71 -6.05 21.04
N VAL A 245 6.51 -5.57 20.71
CA VAL A 245 5.72 -4.67 21.56
C VAL A 245 4.93 -5.51 22.60
N LEU A 246 5.45 -5.57 23.83
CA LEU A 246 4.83 -6.32 24.93
C LEU A 246 3.77 -5.54 25.71
N GLY A 247 3.63 -4.23 25.46
CA GLY A 247 2.55 -3.46 26.08
C GLY A 247 2.45 -2.01 25.64
N ARG A 248 1.31 -1.39 25.95
CA ARG A 248 0.99 0.02 25.70
C ARG A 248 0.39 0.62 26.96
N TYR A 249 0.85 1.80 27.37
CA TYR A 249 0.38 2.44 28.59
C TYR A 249 0.40 3.97 28.51
N GLY A 250 -0.41 4.63 29.34
CA GLY A 250 -0.60 6.08 29.32
C GLY A 250 -1.96 6.44 28.73
N ALA A 251 -2.04 7.58 28.02
CA ALA A 251 -3.27 8.00 27.38
C ALA A 251 -3.56 7.14 26.14
N THR A 252 -4.73 6.51 26.10
CA THR A 252 -5.23 5.73 24.97
C THR A 252 -6.57 6.29 24.51
N ALA A 253 -6.92 6.08 23.24
CA ALA A 253 -8.23 6.49 22.73
C ALA A 253 -9.35 5.76 23.49
N ASP A 254 -10.36 6.50 23.96
CA ASP A 254 -11.50 5.90 24.62
C ASP A 254 -12.54 5.42 23.60
N HIS A 255 -12.38 4.17 23.18
CA HIS A 255 -13.27 3.47 22.25
C HIS A 255 -14.71 3.31 22.75
N SER A 256 -15.01 3.65 24.02
CA SER A 256 -16.38 3.67 24.55
C SER A 256 -17.31 4.65 23.81
N TYR A 257 -16.74 5.60 23.07
CA TYR A 257 -17.45 6.62 22.29
C TYR A 257 -17.53 6.32 20.78
N ASP A 258 -16.93 5.23 20.30
CA ASP A 258 -16.91 4.89 18.87
C ASP A 258 -18.33 4.76 18.32
N GLY A 259 -18.63 5.51 17.26
CA GLY A 259 -19.96 5.57 16.64
C GLY A 259 -21.00 6.44 17.37
N THR A 260 -20.65 7.13 18.46
CA THR A 260 -21.59 8.01 19.20
C THR A 260 -21.53 9.47 18.72
N VAL A 261 -22.70 10.12 18.61
CA VAL A 261 -22.81 11.54 18.22
C VAL A 261 -22.38 12.51 19.33
N PHE A 262 -22.11 12.00 20.55
CA PHE A 262 -21.80 12.79 21.75
C PHE A 262 -20.29 13.04 21.96
N ALA A 263 -19.46 12.70 20.99
CA ALA A 263 -18.02 13.01 20.93
C ALA A 263 -17.68 14.47 21.33
N GLN A 264 -18.58 15.43 21.07
CA GLN A 264 -18.26 16.85 21.03
C GLN A 264 -17.92 17.53 22.38
N MET A 265 -18.03 16.85 23.53
CA MET A 265 -17.89 17.47 24.87
C MET A 265 -17.02 16.69 25.88
N GLY A 266 -16.40 15.56 25.49
CA GLY A 266 -15.66 14.67 26.41
C GLY A 266 -14.16 14.56 26.12
N THR A 267 -13.37 14.08 27.09
CA THR A 267 -11.96 13.73 26.84
C THR A 267 -11.88 12.41 26.09
N PHE A 268 -11.53 12.47 24.79
CA PHE A 268 -11.30 11.31 23.91
C PHE A 268 -10.20 10.34 24.35
N PHE A 269 -9.49 10.64 25.44
CA PHE A 269 -8.39 9.87 25.94
C PHE A 269 -8.64 9.48 27.39
N LYS A 270 -8.54 8.18 27.67
CA LYS A 270 -8.49 7.62 29.03
C LYS A 270 -7.06 7.21 29.36
N SER A 271 -6.72 7.16 30.64
CA SER A 271 -5.48 6.49 31.06
C SER A 271 -5.73 4.99 31.05
N ASP A 272 -4.87 4.23 30.37
CA ASP A 272 -4.96 2.78 30.28
C ASP A 272 -3.57 2.15 30.32
N SER A 273 -3.51 0.83 30.55
CA SER A 273 -2.28 0.06 30.58
C SER A 273 -2.53 -1.40 30.19
N GLU A 274 -2.22 -1.72 28.95
CA GLU A 274 -2.41 -3.03 28.33
C GLU A 274 -1.05 -3.70 28.11
N PHE A 275 -0.74 -4.75 28.88
CA PHE A 275 0.53 -5.50 28.81
C PHE A 275 0.33 -6.96 28.39
N SER A 276 -0.70 -7.24 27.59
CA SER A 276 -1.18 -8.60 27.32
C SER A 276 -1.44 -8.88 25.83
N PHE A 277 -0.60 -8.35 24.94
CA PHE A 277 -0.58 -8.78 23.55
C PHE A 277 0.02 -10.19 23.48
N GLY A 278 -0.76 -11.18 23.04
CA GLY A 278 -0.31 -12.56 22.82
C GLY A 278 -0.39 -13.53 24.02
N TYR A 279 -0.74 -13.07 25.22
CA TYR A 279 -0.99 -13.98 26.35
C TYR A 279 -2.40 -14.59 26.24
N GLN A 280 -2.51 -15.80 25.67
CA GLN A 280 -3.58 -16.69 26.12
C GLN A 280 -3.25 -17.14 27.56
N PRO A 281 -4.23 -17.12 28.49
CA PRO A 281 -4.05 -17.83 29.75
C PRO A 281 -3.84 -19.32 29.45
N ILE A 282 -3.05 -20.00 30.28
CA ILE A 282 -2.92 -21.46 30.23
C ILE A 282 -4.25 -22.04 30.73
N ASP A 283 -5.17 -22.27 29.81
CA ASP A 283 -6.35 -23.10 30.02
C ASP A 283 -6.06 -24.55 29.61
N GLY A 284 -7.04 -25.44 29.75
CA GLY A 284 -6.86 -26.87 29.43
C GLY A 284 -6.53 -27.16 27.96
N ASN A 285 -6.64 -26.18 27.06
CA ASN A 285 -6.36 -26.30 25.63
C ASN A 285 -5.06 -25.61 25.19
N TYR A 286 -4.39 -24.79 26.02
CA TYR A 286 -3.12 -24.16 25.64
C TYR A 286 -2.04 -24.15 26.75
N PRO A 287 -0.77 -24.50 26.45
CA PRO A 287 -0.28 -24.99 25.16
C PRO A 287 -0.85 -26.37 24.82
N ALA A 288 -1.39 -26.51 23.61
CA ALA A 288 -1.81 -27.80 23.08
C ALA A 288 -0.61 -28.75 23.16
N GLY A 289 -0.75 -29.82 23.95
CA GLY A 289 0.38 -30.63 24.40
C GLY A 289 1.16 -31.22 23.22
N SER A 290 2.38 -30.73 23.01
CA SER A 290 3.32 -31.31 22.04
C SER A 290 4.70 -31.50 22.69
N PRO A 291 4.97 -32.70 23.24
CA PRO A 291 6.28 -33.04 23.76
C PRO A 291 7.25 -33.27 22.61
N GLY A 292 8.23 -32.38 22.47
CA GLY A 292 9.45 -32.60 21.69
C GLY A 292 9.46 -32.00 20.28
N THR A 293 10.23 -30.92 20.10
CA THR A 293 11.56 -30.97 19.47
C THR A 293 12.22 -29.59 19.62
N TYR A 294 13.36 -29.51 20.32
CA TYR A 294 14.18 -28.29 20.33
C TYR A 294 15.19 -28.34 19.19
N ALA A 295 15.14 -27.39 18.26
CA ALA A 295 16.16 -27.23 17.23
C ALA A 295 17.38 -26.49 17.83
N VAL A 296 18.46 -27.23 18.12
CA VAL A 296 19.76 -26.63 18.45
C VAL A 296 20.43 -26.20 17.15
N ALA A 297 20.78 -24.92 17.04
CA ALA A 297 21.50 -24.37 15.90
C ALA A 297 22.96 -24.89 15.85
N GLY A 298 23.17 -26.04 15.22
CA GLY A 298 24.47 -26.62 14.90
C GLY A 298 24.78 -26.47 13.42
N SER A 299 25.95 -25.93 13.08
CA SER A 299 26.30 -25.58 11.71
C SER A 299 26.59 -26.79 10.80
N ARG A 300 26.09 -26.73 9.55
CA ARG A 300 26.45 -27.52 8.35
C ARG A 300 25.98 -29.00 8.29
N GLY A 301 25.16 -29.29 7.28
CA GLY A 301 25.04 -30.63 6.68
C GLY A 301 23.62 -31.20 6.65
N ASN A 302 23.02 -31.33 5.46
CA ASN A 302 21.76 -32.04 5.27
C ASN A 302 21.95 -33.55 5.44
N THR A 303 21.16 -34.18 6.32
CA THR A 303 20.59 -35.51 6.03
C THR A 303 19.23 -35.66 6.72
N MET A 304 18.15 -35.81 5.95
CA MET A 304 16.85 -36.24 6.48
C MET A 304 16.88 -37.76 6.69
N VAL A 305 16.78 -38.23 7.93
CA VAL A 305 16.62 -39.66 8.23
C VAL A 305 15.23 -39.91 8.80
N ARG A 306 14.37 -40.49 7.96
CA ARG A 306 13.02 -40.94 8.30
C ARG A 306 13.13 -42.27 9.03
N SER A 307 13.09 -42.26 10.37
CA SER A 307 13.07 -43.49 11.15
C SER A 307 11.63 -43.98 11.36
N ALA A 308 11.18 -44.89 10.49
CA ALA A 308 10.01 -45.70 10.77
C ALA A 308 10.39 -46.76 11.80
N VAL A 309 9.58 -46.90 12.86
CA VAL A 309 9.70 -48.01 13.81
C VAL A 309 8.95 -49.20 13.24
N ASP A 310 9.65 -50.32 13.05
CA ASP A 310 9.09 -51.67 13.20
C ASP A 310 10.23 -52.72 13.31
N PRO A 311 9.97 -53.94 13.80
CA PRO A 311 10.87 -54.59 14.75
C PRO A 311 11.99 -55.46 14.16
N HIS A 312 13.09 -55.57 14.92
CA HIS A 312 14.17 -56.55 14.72
C HIS A 312 13.69 -58.00 14.93
N PRO A 313 14.21 -58.97 14.17
CA PRO A 313 15.38 -59.72 14.66
C PRO A 313 16.42 -60.13 13.58
N GLY A 314 17.66 -60.44 13.98
CA GLY A 314 18.57 -61.30 13.17
C GLY A 314 19.95 -60.77 12.79
N SER A 315 20.88 -60.76 13.76
CA SER A 315 22.23 -61.36 13.73
C SER A 315 23.28 -61.20 12.58
N HIS A 316 24.56 -61.10 13.03
CA HIS A 316 25.85 -61.45 12.39
C HIS A 316 26.59 -60.50 11.40
N GLY A 317 27.93 -60.43 11.58
CA GLY A 317 28.97 -60.15 10.56
C GLY A 317 29.31 -58.67 10.30
N SER A 318 30.36 -58.02 10.85
CA SER A 318 31.82 -58.27 10.86
C SER A 318 32.62 -57.68 9.67
N LEU A 319 33.80 -57.12 10.00
CA LEU A 319 35.01 -56.84 9.18
C LEU A 319 35.17 -55.52 8.39
N LEU A 320 36.20 -54.76 8.83
CA LEU A 320 37.37 -54.23 8.08
C LEU A 320 37.19 -53.43 6.77
N CYS A 321 37.72 -52.19 6.73
CA CYS A 321 39.12 -51.94 6.32
C CYS A 321 39.53 -50.45 6.51
N ALA A 322 40.80 -50.10 6.23
CA ALA A 322 41.44 -48.87 6.71
C ALA A 322 42.27 -48.08 5.65
N GLU A 323 42.88 -46.98 6.11
CA GLU A 323 44.08 -46.28 5.59
C GLU A 323 43.98 -45.06 4.63
N ARG A 324 44.10 -43.89 5.28
CA ARG A 324 45.12 -42.81 5.11
C ARG A 324 45.12 -41.81 3.91
N PRO A 325 45.71 -40.60 4.10
CA PRO A 325 45.55 -39.43 3.20
C PRO A 325 46.85 -38.93 2.53
N LEU A 326 46.73 -37.90 1.68
CA LEU A 326 47.85 -37.10 1.13
C LEU A 326 47.76 -35.60 1.49
N ARG A 327 48.84 -34.85 1.27
CA ARG A 327 49.25 -33.64 2.02
C ARG A 327 49.74 -32.51 1.09
N GLY A 328 49.66 -31.25 1.55
CA GLY A 328 50.45 -30.10 1.07
C GLY A 328 49.69 -29.07 0.21
N THR A 329 49.97 -27.75 0.25
CA THR A 329 50.98 -26.94 1.02
C THR A 329 50.56 -25.45 1.11
N ASP A 330 51.17 -24.72 2.05
CA ASP A 330 51.01 -23.28 2.40
C ASP A 330 51.94 -22.34 1.54
N ALA A 331 52.06 -20.99 1.66
CA ALA A 331 51.57 -19.93 2.57
C ALA A 331 51.66 -18.50 1.90
N PRO A 332 50.98 -17.44 2.43
CA PRO A 332 51.17 -16.00 2.07
C PRO A 332 52.13 -15.28 3.07
N PRO A 333 52.22 -13.92 3.21
CA PRO A 333 52.00 -12.73 2.36
C PRO A 333 53.33 -11.91 2.19
N PRO A 334 53.36 -10.55 2.05
CA PRO A 334 53.46 -9.69 3.25
C PRO A 334 52.85 -8.26 3.18
N ILE A 335 52.95 -7.53 4.30
CA ILE A 335 52.48 -6.15 4.56
C ILE A 335 53.68 -5.18 4.67
N HIS A 336 53.52 -3.89 4.33
CA HIS A 336 54.44 -2.82 4.75
C HIS A 336 53.70 -1.60 5.33
N ARG A 337 54.39 -0.84 6.21
CA ARG A 337 53.86 0.24 7.06
C ARG A 337 54.95 1.33 7.24
N ALA A 338 54.62 2.63 7.16
CA ALA A 338 55.09 3.72 8.03
C ALA A 338 54.96 5.16 7.44
N ALA A 339 54.75 6.13 8.36
CA ALA A 339 55.14 7.56 8.36
C ALA A 339 54.32 8.62 7.55
N ASP A 340 53.42 9.33 8.27
CA ASP A 340 53.42 10.78 8.62
C ASP A 340 54.01 11.81 7.60
N ASN A 341 53.47 13.01 7.30
CA ASN A 341 52.96 14.05 8.23
C ASN A 341 52.35 15.30 7.48
N GLU A 342 51.55 16.12 8.20
CA GLU A 342 51.07 17.53 8.00
C GLU A 342 50.43 18.11 6.69
N GLY A 343 49.37 18.93 6.88
CA GLY A 343 49.07 20.12 6.04
C GLY A 343 47.67 20.18 5.36
N PRO A 344 46.74 21.08 5.78
CA PRO A 344 45.40 21.19 5.17
C PRO A 344 45.36 22.14 3.96
N THR A 345 44.71 21.71 2.87
CA THR A 345 44.51 22.53 1.66
C THR A 345 43.23 23.37 1.71
N LYS A 346 43.32 24.54 1.05
CA LYS A 346 42.32 25.63 1.01
C LYS A 346 41.25 25.38 -0.06
N PRO A 347 39.97 25.77 0.13
CA PRO A 347 38.91 25.54 -0.86
C PRO A 347 38.84 26.65 -1.93
N PRO A 348 38.50 26.34 -3.20
CA PRO A 348 37.96 27.29 -4.16
C PRO A 348 36.46 27.49 -3.88
N ARG A 349 36.01 28.69 -3.48
CA ARG A 349 35.57 29.80 -4.34
C ARG A 349 34.37 29.49 -5.25
N SER A 350 33.28 30.19 -4.95
CA SER A 350 32.07 30.33 -5.76
C SER A 350 32.30 31.21 -6.99
N GLU A 351 31.78 30.80 -8.13
CA GLU A 351 31.53 31.70 -9.27
C GLU A 351 30.02 31.79 -9.52
N ARG A 352 29.45 32.96 -9.21
CA ARG A 352 28.23 33.45 -9.87
C ARG A 352 28.70 34.59 -10.76
N ASP A 353 28.61 34.42 -12.08
CA ASP A 353 28.22 35.50 -13.00
C ASP A 353 28.10 34.99 -14.44
N ALA A 354 26.89 35.00 -14.98
CA ALA A 354 26.63 34.95 -16.41
C ALA A 354 25.29 35.66 -16.70
N ARG A 355 25.38 36.89 -17.22
CA ARG A 355 24.22 37.69 -17.62
C ARG A 355 23.71 37.32 -19.01
N VAL A 356 22.39 37.32 -19.14
CA VAL A 356 21.61 37.83 -20.29
C VAL A 356 21.96 37.31 -21.69
N ARG A 357 21.00 36.57 -22.28
CA ARG A 357 20.51 36.85 -23.63
C ARG A 357 19.05 36.37 -23.77
N ALA A 358 18.13 37.32 -23.88
CA ALA A 358 16.77 37.04 -24.35
C ALA A 358 16.80 36.95 -25.88
N SER A 359 16.10 35.96 -26.43
CA SER A 359 15.90 35.81 -27.88
C SER A 359 14.42 35.92 -28.19
N LEU A 360 14.04 36.92 -28.97
CA LEU A 360 12.68 37.10 -29.50
C LEU A 360 12.43 36.08 -30.63
N PRO A 361 11.24 35.49 -30.75
CA PRO A 361 10.87 34.66 -31.89
C PRO A 361 10.43 35.51 -33.10
N THR A 362 10.95 35.20 -34.29
CA THR A 362 10.45 35.72 -35.57
C THR A 362 9.25 34.91 -36.07
N PRO A 363 8.29 35.51 -36.80
CA PRO A 363 7.05 34.85 -37.22
C PRO A 363 7.17 34.12 -38.57
N GLY A 364 6.38 33.07 -38.75
CA GLY A 364 5.89 32.66 -40.07
C GLY A 364 6.14 31.21 -40.50
N SER A 365 5.13 30.36 -40.32
CA SER A 365 4.70 29.36 -41.32
C SER A 365 3.35 28.75 -40.89
N CYS A 366 2.28 29.02 -41.65
CA CYS A 366 1.00 28.34 -41.47
C CYS A 366 1.01 27.01 -42.23
N ASP A 367 0.40 25.96 -41.67
CA ASP A 367 0.13 24.69 -42.35
C ASP A 367 -1.41 24.46 -42.36
N PRO A 368 -2.06 24.15 -43.49
CA PRO A 368 -3.50 24.38 -43.64
C PRO A 368 -4.35 23.11 -43.51
N SER A 369 -4.61 22.64 -42.28
CA SER A 369 -5.56 21.53 -42.07
C SER A 369 -6.28 21.52 -40.70
N CYS A 370 -6.83 22.65 -40.26
CA CYS A 370 -7.82 22.69 -39.16
C CYS A 370 -9.01 23.59 -39.50
N THR A 371 -10.19 22.99 -39.66
CA THR A 371 -11.46 23.70 -39.84
C THR A 371 -11.96 24.27 -38.52
N CYS A 372 -11.65 25.53 -38.23
CA CYS A 372 -12.29 26.28 -37.14
C CYS A 372 -13.64 26.84 -37.58
N ALA A 373 -14.72 26.39 -36.95
CA ALA A 373 -16.03 27.03 -37.08
C ALA A 373 -16.07 28.31 -36.22
N CYS A 374 -15.92 29.48 -36.86
CA CYS A 374 -16.13 30.77 -36.20
C CYS A 374 -17.62 31.12 -36.18
N ALA A 375 -18.21 31.25 -35.00
CA ALA A 375 -19.50 31.90 -34.83
C ALA A 375 -19.29 33.42 -34.69
N HIS A 376 -19.89 34.19 -35.60
CA HIS A 376 -19.96 35.66 -35.49
C HIS A 376 -20.76 36.09 -34.26
N GLN A 377 -20.26 37.07 -33.53
CA GLN A 377 -21.12 38.12 -32.94
C GLN A 377 -20.59 39.49 -33.35
N ALA A 378 -21.50 40.31 -33.87
CA ALA A 378 -21.19 41.63 -34.39
C ALA A 378 -21.19 42.66 -33.25
N ALA A 379 -20.29 43.63 -33.33
CA ALA A 379 -20.44 44.87 -32.60
C ALA A 379 -21.42 45.78 -33.36
N THR A 380 -22.30 46.46 -32.63
CA THR A 380 -23.01 47.66 -33.09
C THR A 380 -22.85 48.76 -32.05
N PRO A 381 -22.71 50.03 -32.46
CA PRO A 381 -22.44 51.14 -31.55
C PRO A 381 -23.72 51.77 -30.98
N ASP A 382 -23.60 52.36 -29.79
CA ASP A 382 -23.96 53.75 -29.46
C ASP A 382 -23.30 54.14 -28.12
#